data_AF-A0A142YP50-F1
#
_entry.id   AF-A0A142YP50-F1
#
_cell.length_a   1.000
_cell.length_b   1.000
_cell.length_c   1.000
_cell.angle_alpha   90.00
_cell.angle_beta   90.00
_cell.angle_gamma   90.00
#
_symmetry.space_group_name_H-M   'P 1'
#
loop_
_entity.id
_entity.type
_entity.pdbx_description
1 polymer ?
#
loop_
_entity_poly.entity_id
_entity_poly.type
_entity_poly.pdbx_seq_one_letter_code
_entity_poly.pdbx_strand_id
1 'polypeptide(L)'
;MPDLIVQGRGPKFGALKFRYVKTKPITDKWAAYSATLLHQFVEERLSGPDGAVDRRRCNFVDVFAGRVHEAPSNFKELRKDVEAACWHIKELWPSVRMGDS
;
A
#
# COMPACT_ATOMS: atom_id res chain seq x y z
N MET A 1 2.64 -0.14 6.69
CA MET A 1 2.52 -1.36 7.52
C MET A 1 1.05 -1.80 7.54
N PRO A 2 0.75 -3.09 7.32
CA PRO A 2 -0.61 -3.62 7.39
C PRO A 2 -1.16 -3.58 8.81
N ASP A 3 -2.48 -3.54 8.93
CA ASP A 3 -3.18 -3.70 10.23
C ASP A 3 -3.48 -5.18 10.50
N LEU A 4 -3.69 -5.96 9.44
CA LEU A 4 -3.92 -7.41 9.53
C LEU A 4 -3.23 -8.13 8.37
N ILE A 5 -2.60 -9.28 8.66
CA ILE A 5 -2.17 -10.25 7.65
C ILE A 5 -3.25 -11.31 7.51
N VAL A 6 -3.59 -11.67 6.28
CA VAL A 6 -4.58 -12.71 6.00
C VAL A 6 -3.94 -13.88 5.27
N GLN A 7 -4.21 -15.09 5.75
CA GLN A 7 -3.86 -16.33 5.09
C GLN A 7 -5.15 -17.08 4.78
N GLY A 8 -5.40 -17.34 3.49
CA GLY A 8 -6.56 -18.16 3.11
C GLY A 8 -6.23 -19.65 3.16
N ARG A 9 -7.15 -20.50 2.67
CA ARG A 9 -6.83 -21.92 2.45
C ARG A 9 -5.69 -22.04 1.44
N GLY A 10 -4.60 -22.71 1.83
CA GLY A 10 -3.37 -22.87 1.04
C GLY A 10 -2.29 -21.82 1.33
N PRO A 11 -1.14 -21.88 0.62
CA PRO A 11 0.03 -21.04 0.87
C PRO A 11 -0.12 -19.61 0.34
N LYS A 12 -1.32 -19.00 0.44
CA LYS A 12 -1.59 -17.68 -0.16
C LYS A 12 -1.83 -16.60 0.88
N PHE A 13 -0.88 -15.67 0.95
CA PHE A 13 -0.90 -14.51 1.85
C PHE A 13 -1.51 -13.27 1.20
N GLY A 14 -2.05 -12.41 2.05
CA GLY A 14 -2.49 -11.06 1.73
C GLY A 14 -2.47 -10.19 3.00
N ALA A 15 -2.99 -8.98 2.90
CA ALA A 15 -3.05 -8.05 4.02
C ALA A 15 -4.19 -7.05 3.89
N LEU A 16 -4.62 -6.53 5.03
CA LEU A 16 -5.61 -5.45 5.10
C LEU A 16 -4.98 -4.21 5.75
N LYS A 17 -5.34 -3.04 5.22
CA LYS A 17 -5.16 -1.74 5.86
C LYS A 17 -6.50 -1.07 5.98
N PHE A 18 -6.85 -0.63 7.17
CA PHE A 18 -8.09 0.07 7.46
C PHE A 18 -7.83 1.58 7.54
N ARG A 19 -8.69 2.35 6.88
CA ARG A 19 -8.79 3.80 7.03
C ARG A 19 -10.09 4.13 7.75
N TYR A 20 -9.95 4.76 8.92
CA TYR A 20 -11.06 5.15 9.80
C TYR A 20 -11.30 6.67 9.76
N VAL A 21 -11.46 7.26 8.58
CA VAL A 21 -11.66 8.71 8.44
C VAL A 21 -13.01 9.02 7.81
N LYS A 22 -13.83 9.83 8.51
CA LYS A 22 -15.22 10.17 8.13
C LYS A 22 -15.36 11.35 7.16
N THR A 23 -14.27 12.07 6.87
CA THR A 23 -14.34 13.36 6.16
C THR A 23 -14.63 13.18 4.67
N LYS A 24 -13.59 12.97 3.86
CA LYS A 24 -13.70 12.71 2.42
C LYS A 24 -13.28 11.28 2.12
N PRO A 25 -14.02 10.57 1.23
CA PRO A 25 -13.55 9.32 0.66
C PRO A 25 -12.17 9.51 0.05
N ILE A 26 -11.31 8.50 0.19
CA ILE A 26 -10.03 8.50 -0.50
C ILE A 26 -10.26 8.41 -2.02
N THR A 27 -9.35 8.98 -2.81
CA THR A 27 -9.38 8.80 -4.26
C THR A 27 -8.91 7.41 -4.64
N ASP A 28 -9.41 6.89 -5.75
CA ASP A 28 -9.04 5.55 -6.25
C ASP A 28 -7.54 5.45 -6.52
N LYS A 29 -6.93 6.53 -7.01
CA LYS A 29 -5.48 6.64 -7.19
C LYS A 29 -4.74 6.41 -5.87
N TRP A 30 -5.10 7.13 -4.82
CA TRP A 30 -4.45 7.00 -3.51
C TRP A 30 -4.64 5.61 -2.87
N ALA A 31 -5.84 5.05 -3.02
CA ALA A 31 -6.13 3.70 -2.55
C ALA A 31 -5.29 2.66 -3.29
N ALA A 32 -5.10 2.83 -4.61
CA ALA A 32 -4.28 1.95 -5.43
C ALA A 32 -2.79 1.93 -5.00
N TYR A 33 -2.19 3.09 -4.66
CA TYR A 33 -0.84 3.13 -4.08
C TYR A 33 -0.80 2.43 -2.72
N SER A 34 -1.78 2.70 -1.86
CA SER A 34 -1.83 2.10 -0.52
C SER A 34 -1.90 0.57 -0.58
N ALA A 35 -2.76 0.04 -1.45
CA ALA A 35 -2.89 -1.40 -1.68
C ALA A 35 -1.63 -1.99 -2.35
N THR A 36 -0.99 -1.26 -3.26
CA THR A 36 0.28 -1.65 -3.89
C THR A 36 1.42 -1.79 -2.87
N LEU A 37 1.51 -0.85 -1.92
CA LEU A 37 2.53 -0.89 -0.87
C LEU A 37 2.26 -1.99 0.17
N LEU A 38 0.98 -2.31 0.43
CA LEU A 38 0.62 -3.50 1.21
C LEU A 38 1.07 -4.77 0.51
N HIS A 39 0.79 -4.88 -0.79
CA HIS A 39 1.23 -6.00 -1.60
C HIS A 39 2.76 -6.17 -1.56
N GLN A 40 3.51 -5.08 -1.74
CA GLN A 40 4.97 -5.08 -1.62
C GLN A 40 5.45 -5.55 -0.25
N PHE A 41 4.85 -5.05 0.83
CA PHE A 41 5.22 -5.45 2.19
C PHE A 41 5.04 -6.96 2.41
N VAL A 42 3.90 -7.51 2.00
CA VAL A 42 3.63 -8.96 2.13
C VAL A 42 4.61 -9.75 1.27
N GLU A 43 4.87 -9.28 0.05
CA GLU A 43 5.81 -9.93 -0.87
C GLU A 43 7.23 -9.98 -0.31
N GLU A 44 7.72 -8.90 0.27
CA GLU A 44 9.08 -8.83 0.80
C GLU A 44 9.25 -9.57 2.14
N ARG A 45 8.20 -9.63 2.96
CA ARG A 45 8.30 -10.12 4.35
C ARG A 45 7.74 -11.52 4.56
N LEU A 46 6.84 -11.97 3.70
CA LEU A 46 6.06 -13.19 3.89
C LEU A 46 6.15 -14.14 2.69
N SER A 47 6.73 -13.72 1.56
CA SER A 47 7.07 -14.67 0.49
C SER A 47 8.21 -15.57 0.96
N GLY A 48 8.03 -16.86 0.76
CA GLY A 48 9.00 -17.89 1.11
C GLY A 48 8.69 -19.20 0.39
N PRO A 49 9.39 -20.29 0.70
CA PRO A 49 9.18 -21.60 0.07
C PRO A 49 7.71 -22.06 0.12
N ASP A 50 7.00 -21.68 1.18
CA ASP A 50 5.66 -22.15 1.51
C ASP A 50 4.58 -21.07 1.28
N GLY A 51 4.88 -19.99 0.56
CA GLY A 51 4.03 -18.80 0.55
C GLY A 51 4.12 -17.95 -0.71
N ALA A 52 3.03 -17.92 -1.50
CA ALA A 52 2.85 -16.96 -2.59
C ALA A 52 1.91 -15.83 -2.16
N VAL A 53 2.18 -14.61 -2.58
CA VAL A 53 1.29 -13.47 -2.33
C VAL A 53 0.22 -13.39 -3.41
N ASP A 54 -1.04 -13.16 -3.02
CA ASP A 54 -2.11 -12.82 -3.97
C ASP A 54 -2.44 -11.32 -3.84
N ARG A 55 -2.15 -10.55 -4.88
CA ARG A 55 -2.43 -9.09 -4.91
C ARG A 55 -3.89 -8.76 -4.60
N ARG A 56 -4.83 -9.63 -4.98
CA ARG A 56 -6.28 -9.43 -4.76
C ARG A 56 -6.67 -9.62 -3.30
N ARG A 57 -5.76 -10.16 -2.48
CA ARG A 57 -5.92 -10.27 -1.03
C ARG A 57 -5.20 -9.16 -0.27
N CYS A 58 -4.56 -8.22 -0.97
CA CYS A 58 -3.93 -7.04 -0.40
C CYS A 58 -4.88 -5.85 -0.59
N ASN A 59 -5.63 -5.52 0.46
CA ASN A 59 -6.73 -4.57 0.38
C ASN A 59 -6.54 -3.35 1.27
N PHE A 60 -6.83 -2.19 0.69
CA PHE A 60 -7.08 -0.97 1.43
C PHE A 60 -8.59 -0.81 1.64
N VAL A 61 -9.02 -0.70 2.89
CA VAL A 61 -10.42 -0.65 3.29
C VAL A 61 -10.73 0.73 3.84
N ASP A 62 -11.53 1.50 3.12
CA ASP A 62 -12.11 2.74 3.62
C ASP A 62 -13.41 2.40 4.37
N VAL A 63 -13.30 2.30 5.69
CA VAL A 63 -14.34 1.72 6.55
C VAL A 63 -15.61 2.57 6.54
N PHE A 64 -15.47 3.90 6.63
CA PHE A 64 -16.63 4.79 6.68
C PHE A 64 -17.21 5.08 5.29
N ALA A 65 -16.40 4.98 4.23
CA ALA A 65 -16.92 5.06 2.86
C ALA A 65 -17.50 3.72 2.37
N GLY A 66 -17.29 2.61 3.10
CA GLY A 66 -17.74 1.28 2.70
C GLY A 66 -17.05 0.76 1.44
N ARG A 67 -15.81 1.18 1.16
CA ARG A 67 -15.08 0.83 -0.06
C ARG A 67 -13.88 -0.07 0.23
N VAL A 68 -13.66 -1.05 -0.64
CA VAL A 68 -12.51 -1.95 -0.59
C VAL A 68 -11.75 -1.81 -1.90
N HIS A 69 -10.44 -1.62 -1.80
CA HIS A 69 -9.56 -1.42 -2.93
C HIS A 69 -8.45 -2.47 -2.91
N GLU A 70 -8.45 -3.35 -3.92
CA GLU A 70 -7.40 -4.33 -4.14
C GLU A 70 -6.13 -3.69 -4.70
N ALA A 71 -4.99 -4.34 -4.50
CA ALA A 71 -3.77 -3.97 -5.21
C ALA A 71 -3.97 -4.23 -6.72
N PRO A 72 -3.81 -3.21 -7.58
CA PRO A 72 -4.18 -3.29 -9.00
C PRO A 72 -3.20 -4.15 -9.80
N SER A 73 -3.54 -4.48 -11.05
CA SER A 73 -2.68 -5.28 -11.93
C SER A 73 -1.39 -4.56 -12.34
N ASN A 74 -1.40 -3.23 -12.42
CA ASN A 74 -0.24 -2.37 -12.71
C ASN A 74 0.55 -2.00 -11.44
N PHE A 75 0.56 -2.88 -10.43
CA PHE A 75 1.27 -2.65 -9.17
C PHE A 75 2.77 -2.42 -9.38
N LYS A 76 3.38 -3.00 -10.42
CA LYS A 76 4.82 -2.84 -10.71
C LYS A 76 5.14 -1.41 -11.12
N GLU A 77 4.31 -0.81 -11.96
CA GLU A 77 4.42 0.58 -12.40
C GLU A 77 4.22 1.54 -11.23
N LEU A 78 3.21 1.29 -10.38
CA LEU A 78 2.95 2.10 -9.19
C LEU A 78 4.11 2.04 -8.19
N ARG A 79 4.79 0.90 -8.03
CA ARG A 79 6.00 0.80 -7.19
C ARG A 79 7.14 1.63 -7.73
N LYS A 80 7.38 1.61 -9.05
CA LYS A 80 8.40 2.46 -9.69
C LYS A 80 8.11 3.94 -9.47
N ASP A 81 6.84 4.33 -9.55
CA ASP A 81 6.42 5.70 -9.29
C ASP A 81 6.64 6.11 -7.82
N VAL A 82 6.34 5.22 -6.87
CA VAL A 82 6.67 5.46 -5.45
C VAL A 82 8.18 5.59 -5.24
N GLU A 83 8.98 4.72 -5.85
CA GLU A 83 10.44 4.78 -5.77
C GLU A 83 10.98 6.09 -6.34
N ALA A 84 10.50 6.51 -7.52
CA ALA A 84 10.86 7.79 -8.12
C ALA A 84 10.49 8.98 -7.24
N ALA A 85 9.30 8.96 -6.62
CA ALA A 85 8.88 9.98 -5.68
C ALA A 85 9.76 10.02 -4.42
N CYS A 86 10.13 8.86 -3.88
CA CYS A 86 11.05 8.77 -2.74
C CYS A 86 12.44 9.33 -3.08
N TRP A 87 12.97 9.04 -4.28
CA TRP A 87 14.23 9.63 -4.75
C TRP A 87 14.13 11.15 -4.86
N HIS A 88 13.06 11.66 -5.47
CA HIS A 88 12.86 13.10 -5.60
C HIS A 88 12.74 13.81 -4.25
N ILE A 89 11.98 13.24 -3.30
CA ILE A 89 11.87 13.77 -1.93
C ILE A 89 13.25 13.80 -1.25
N LYS A 90 14.04 12.73 -1.41
CA LYS A 90 15.39 12.64 -0.85
C LYS A 90 16.33 13.70 -1.42
N GLU A 91 16.27 13.98 -2.72
CA GLU A 91 17.07 15.03 -3.37
C GLU A 91 16.66 16.44 -2.90
N LEU A 92 15.37 16.65 -2.65
CA LEU A 92 14.85 17.94 -2.19
C LEU A 92 15.14 18.20 -0.70
N TRP A 93 15.17 17.17 0.15
CA TRP A 93 15.28 17.32 1.61
C TRP A 93 16.42 18.23 2.08
N PRO A 94 17.65 18.15 1.52
CA PRO A 94 18.75 19.05 1.89
C PRO A 94 18.52 20.54 1.54
N SER A 95 17.62 20.82 0.58
CA SER A 95 17.32 22.17 0.10
C SER A 95 16.13 22.84 0.81
N VAL A 96 15.40 22.09 1.65
CA VAL A 96 14.29 22.63 2.44
C VAL A 96 14.84 23.49 3.57
N ARG A 97 14.66 24.81 3.48
CA ARG A 97 14.84 25.72 4.61
C ARG A 97 13.54 25.77 5.40
N MET A 98 13.58 25.31 6.66
CA MET A 98 12.50 25.58 7.60
C MET A 98 12.54 27.08 7.89
N GLY A 99 11.47 27.80 7.56
CA GLY A 99 11.36 29.22 7.92
C GLY A 99 11.21 29.34 9.43
N ASP A 100 12.14 30.03 10.08
CA ASP A 100 12.01 30.45 11.47
C ASP A 100 10.75 31.33 11.57
N SER A 101 9.72 30.82 12.25
CA SER A 101 8.54 31.59 12.67
C SER A 101 8.65 31.95 14.14
#